data_AF-A0A926ITN2-F1
#
_entry.id   AF-A0A926ITN2-F1
#
_cell.length_a   1.000
_cell.length_b   1.000
_cell.length_c   1.000
_cell.angle_alpha   90.00
_cell.angle_beta   90.00
_cell.angle_gamma   90.00
#
_symmetry.space_group_name_H-M   'P 1'
#
loop_
_entity.id
_entity.type
_entity.pdbx_description
1 polymer ?
#
loop_
_entity_poly.entity_id
_entity_poly.type
_entity_poly.pdbx_seq_one_letter_code
_entity_poly.pdbx_strand_id
1 'polypeptide(L)'
;MVSNEGKEILRGIGLLAEHIICTADSYGEVADKRKVVIDISETAARVKKEVKHISIKDLKTLNDKYGIAIFEYVDMLDAATRKEPYNNNEVRFKADAVVSIVLDIIHREIRSNEIYRKISEGVINENVQV
;
A
#
# COMPACT_ATOMS: atom_id res chain seq x y z
N MET A 1 16.89 -7.20 2.78
CA MET A 1 15.75 -6.91 3.66
C MET A 1 15.63 -5.41 3.72
N VAL A 2 14.42 -4.87 3.61
CA VAL A 2 14.16 -3.44 3.77
C VAL A 2 14.44 -3.07 5.23
N SER A 3 15.08 -1.92 5.45
CA SER A 3 15.35 -1.39 6.79
C SER A 3 14.06 -1.14 7.58
N ASN A 4 14.14 -1.11 8.91
CA ASN A 4 12.98 -0.78 9.74
C ASN A 4 12.47 0.64 9.45
N GLU A 5 13.37 1.59 9.21
CA GLU A 5 13.01 2.96 8.79
C GLU A 5 12.27 2.96 7.45
N GLY A 6 12.78 2.22 6.46
CA GLY A 6 12.12 2.05 5.17
C GLY A 6 10.73 1.40 5.29
N LYS A 7 10.56 0.43 6.20
CA LYS A 7 9.25 -0.18 6.50
C LYS A 7 8.27 0.81 7.14
N GLU A 8 8.72 1.68 8.04
CA GLU A 8 7.85 2.71 8.64
C GLU A 8 7.40 3.74 7.59
N ILE A 9 8.30 4.17 6.71
CA ILE A 9 7.94 5.05 5.58
C ILE A 9 6.91 4.37 4.67
N LEU A 10 7.14 3.09 4.33
CA LEU A 10 6.20 2.31 3.53
C LEU A 10 4.85 2.13 4.22
N ARG A 11 4.82 1.92 5.54
CA ARG A 11 3.57 1.89 6.32
C ARG A 11 2.82 3.21 6.20
N GLY A 12 3.52 4.34 6.34
CA GLY A 12 2.93 5.67 6.14
C GLY A 12 2.33 5.83 4.75
N ILE A 13 3.04 5.39 3.71
CA ILE A 13 2.54 5.36 2.32
C ILE A 13 1.27 4.50 2.20
N GLY A 14 1.25 3.31 2.80
CA GLY A 14 0.08 2.43 2.79
C GLY A 14 -1.14 3.06 3.46
N LEU A 15 -0.97 3.70 4.61
CA LEU A 15 -2.06 4.40 5.32
C LEU A 15 -2.64 5.56 4.50
N LEU A 16 -1.79 6.31 3.80
CA LEU A 16 -2.25 7.39 2.92
C LEU A 16 -3.00 6.84 1.68
N ALA A 17 -2.57 5.70 1.13
CA ALA A 17 -3.28 5.03 0.06
C ALA A 17 -4.64 4.48 0.52
N GLU A 18 -4.71 3.89 1.72
CA GLU A 18 -5.96 3.46 2.37
C GLU A 18 -6.93 4.64 2.57
N HIS A 19 -6.41 5.80 3.00
CA HIS A 19 -7.21 7.02 3.13
C HIS A 19 -7.84 7.43 1.79
N ILE A 20 -7.09 7.34 0.68
CA ILE A 20 -7.62 7.61 -0.66
C ILE A 20 -8.79 6.68 -1.00
N ILE A 21 -8.68 5.39 -0.68
CA ILE A 21 -9.75 4.41 -0.93
C ILE A 21 -11.00 4.78 -0.13
N CYS A 22 -10.84 5.01 1.18
CA CYS A 22 -11.96 5.36 2.06
C CYS A 22 -12.64 6.66 1.63
N THR A 23 -11.85 7.67 1.27
CA THR A 23 -12.36 8.96 0.80
C THR A 23 -13.05 8.84 -0.57
N ALA A 24 -12.51 8.03 -1.48
CA ALA A 24 -13.16 7.76 -2.77
C ALA A 24 -14.52 7.05 -2.59
N ASP A 25 -14.60 6.06 -1.72
CA ASP A 25 -15.85 5.33 -1.44
C ASP A 25 -16.96 6.27 -0.91
N SER A 26 -16.59 7.32 -0.18
CA SER A 26 -17.54 8.33 0.31
C SER A 26 -18.06 9.31 -0.75
N TYR A 27 -17.49 9.34 -1.97
CA TYR A 27 -17.80 10.35 -3.00
C TYR A 27 -19.29 10.39 -3.41
N GLY A 28 -19.95 9.23 -3.41
CA GLY A 28 -21.38 9.13 -3.75
C GLY A 28 -22.32 9.62 -2.66
N GLU A 29 -21.84 9.66 -1.41
CA GLU A 29 -22.65 9.89 -0.21
C GLU A 29 -22.52 11.33 0.33
N VAL A 30 -21.41 12.01 0.05
CA VAL A 30 -21.17 13.36 0.56
C VAL A 30 -21.86 14.45 -0.28
N ALA A 31 -22.34 15.49 0.40
CA ALA A 31 -22.91 16.67 -0.24
C ALA A 31 -21.86 17.51 -0.98
N ASP A 32 -20.64 17.61 -0.43
CA ASP A 32 -19.54 18.36 -1.05
C ASP A 32 -18.52 17.42 -1.73
N LYS A 33 -18.81 17.08 -2.97
CA LYS A 33 -17.95 16.27 -3.84
C LYS A 33 -16.62 16.95 -4.16
N ARG A 34 -16.55 18.28 -4.11
CA ARG A 34 -15.32 19.03 -4.41
C ARG A 34 -14.30 18.82 -3.31
N LYS A 35 -14.75 18.78 -2.06
CA LYS A 35 -13.88 18.47 -0.91
C LYS A 35 -13.22 17.09 -1.04
N VAL A 36 -13.98 16.08 -1.44
CA VAL A 36 -13.46 14.72 -1.67
C VAL A 36 -12.40 14.69 -2.77
N VAL A 37 -12.65 15.36 -3.90
CA VAL A 37 -11.68 15.45 -5.01
C VAL A 37 -10.37 16.12 -4.57
N ILE A 38 -10.46 17.21 -3.81
CA ILE A 38 -9.28 17.91 -3.29
C ILE A 38 -8.50 17.01 -2.34
N ASP A 39 -9.18 16.35 -1.39
CA ASP A 39 -8.53 15.49 -0.39
C ASP A 39 -7.81 14.30 -1.04
N ILE A 40 -8.44 13.64 -2.02
CA ILE A 40 -7.81 12.56 -2.80
C ILE A 40 -6.54 13.07 -3.51
N SER A 41 -6.64 14.22 -4.17
CA SER A 41 -5.53 14.79 -4.95
C SER A 41 -4.36 15.21 -4.06
N GLU A 42 -4.64 15.86 -2.93
CA GLU A 42 -3.63 16.27 -1.95
C GLU A 42 -2.96 15.06 -1.30
N THR A 43 -3.75 14.04 -0.96
CA THR A 43 -3.23 12.80 -0.38
C THR A 43 -2.34 12.05 -1.36
N ALA A 44 -2.73 11.92 -2.63
CA ALA A 44 -1.89 11.28 -3.65
C ALA A 44 -0.57 12.04 -3.87
N ALA A 45 -0.62 13.37 -3.90
CA ALA A 45 0.58 14.20 -3.98
C ALA A 45 1.49 14.01 -2.75
N ARG A 46 0.92 13.79 -1.57
CA ARG A 46 1.66 13.46 -0.35
C ARG A 46 2.32 12.09 -0.45
N VAL A 47 1.61 11.05 -0.90
CA VAL A 47 2.20 9.70 -1.14
C VAL A 47 3.44 9.80 -2.03
N LYS A 48 3.37 10.58 -3.11
CA LYS A 48 4.48 10.82 -4.03
C LYS A 48 5.66 11.59 -3.42
N LYS A 49 5.44 12.38 -2.38
CA LYS A 49 6.52 13.01 -1.62
C LYS A 49 7.15 12.00 -0.67
N GLU A 50 6.35 11.24 0.07
CA GLU A 50 6.82 10.27 1.06
C GLU A 50 7.70 9.18 0.45
N VAL A 51 7.36 8.67 -0.75
CA VAL A 51 8.17 7.64 -1.43
C VAL A 51 9.61 8.09 -1.70
N LYS A 52 9.86 9.42 -1.80
CA LYS A 52 11.20 9.99 -1.99
C LYS A 52 12.07 9.94 -0.74
N HIS A 53 11.48 9.69 0.43
CA HIS A 53 12.21 9.54 1.69
C HIS A 53 12.76 8.12 1.88
N ILE A 54 12.37 7.15 1.05
CA ILE A 54 12.92 5.80 1.10
C ILE A 54 14.39 5.82 0.66
N SER A 55 15.26 5.17 1.42
CA SER A 55 16.69 5.13 1.13
C SER A 55 16.98 4.42 -0.20
N ILE A 56 18.01 4.87 -0.94
CA ILE A 56 18.45 4.23 -2.19
C ILE A 56 18.77 2.74 -1.98
N LYS A 57 19.29 2.37 -0.81
CA LYS A 57 19.59 0.97 -0.47
C LYS A 57 18.32 0.12 -0.36
N ASP A 58 17.29 0.66 0.27
CA ASP A 58 15.99 -0.02 0.37
C ASP A 58 15.31 -0.11 -0.98
N LEU A 59 15.37 0.95 -1.80
CA LEU A 59 14.84 0.94 -3.17
C LEU A 59 15.52 -0.12 -4.04
N LYS A 60 16.85 -0.22 -4.01
CA LYS A 60 17.57 -1.30 -4.69
C LYS A 60 17.15 -2.67 -4.17
N THR A 61 16.93 -2.81 -2.87
CA THR A 61 16.46 -4.07 -2.29
C THR A 61 15.07 -4.44 -2.80
N LEU A 62 14.15 -3.47 -2.85
CA LEU A 62 12.79 -3.66 -3.38
C LEU A 62 12.82 -4.06 -4.85
N ASN A 63 13.58 -3.35 -5.68
CA ASN A 63 13.66 -3.62 -7.11
C ASN A 63 14.39 -4.92 -7.41
N ASP A 64 15.65 -5.03 -6.98
CA ASP A 64 16.56 -6.09 -7.45
C ASP A 64 16.26 -7.45 -6.83
N LYS A 65 15.78 -7.48 -5.58
CA LYS A 65 15.47 -8.74 -4.89
C LYS A 65 14.01 -9.13 -5.00
N TYR A 66 13.11 -8.14 -5.01
CA TYR A 66 11.69 -8.40 -4.85
C TYR A 66 10.88 -8.07 -6.10
N GLY A 67 11.47 -7.44 -7.12
CA GLY A 67 10.79 -7.05 -8.35
C GLY A 67 9.73 -5.97 -8.11
N ILE A 68 9.88 -5.16 -7.06
CA ILE A 68 8.89 -4.17 -6.66
C ILE A 68 9.38 -2.77 -7.06
N ALA A 69 8.68 -2.17 -8.03
CA ALA A 69 8.90 -0.81 -8.47
C ALA A 69 7.93 0.17 -7.78
N ILE A 70 8.06 0.36 -6.46
CA ILE A 70 7.11 1.17 -5.65
C ILE A 70 6.88 2.59 -6.21
N PHE A 71 7.92 3.21 -6.78
CA PHE A 71 7.81 4.52 -7.43
C PHE A 71 6.81 4.52 -8.59
N GLU A 72 6.79 3.49 -9.42
CA GLU A 72 5.91 3.40 -10.57
C GLU A 72 4.44 3.28 -10.13
N TYR A 73 4.17 2.48 -9.09
CA TYR A 73 2.82 2.36 -8.54
C TYR A 73 2.31 3.67 -7.94
N VAL A 74 3.19 4.39 -7.22
CA VAL A 74 2.86 5.71 -6.66
C VAL A 74 2.67 6.75 -7.77
N ASP A 75 3.49 6.72 -8.82
CA ASP A 75 3.33 7.61 -9.98
C ASP A 75 2.06 7.33 -10.77
N MET A 76 1.66 6.05 -10.90
CA MET A 76 0.37 5.68 -11.47
C MET A 76 -0.82 6.22 -10.66
N LEU A 77 -0.73 6.19 -9.33
CA LEU A 77 -1.76 6.75 -8.45
C LEU A 77 -1.86 8.28 -8.59
N ASP A 78 -0.72 8.99 -8.56
CA ASP A 78 -0.69 10.44 -8.78
C ASP A 78 -1.19 10.83 -10.18
N ALA A 79 -0.88 10.04 -11.21
CA ALA A 79 -1.40 10.26 -12.56
C ALA A 79 -2.92 10.05 -12.65
N ALA A 80 -3.44 8.96 -12.06
CA ALA A 80 -4.87 8.65 -12.05
C ALA A 80 -5.67 9.76 -11.36
N THR A 81 -5.20 10.21 -10.20
CA THR A 81 -5.85 11.29 -9.43
C THR A 81 -5.79 12.65 -10.12
N ARG A 82 -4.76 12.94 -10.92
CA ARG A 82 -4.72 14.18 -11.72
C ARG A 82 -5.61 14.15 -12.95
N LYS A 83 -5.78 12.98 -13.56
CA LYS A 83 -6.56 12.80 -14.77
C LYS A 83 -8.06 12.84 -14.45
N GLU A 84 -8.51 11.94 -13.58
CA GLU A 84 -9.92 11.80 -13.21
C GLU A 84 -10.04 11.46 -11.71
N PRO A 85 -9.91 12.45 -10.81
CA PRO A 85 -9.94 12.22 -9.36
C PRO A 85 -11.29 11.69 -8.85
N TYR A 86 -12.34 11.80 -9.66
CA TYR A 86 -13.70 11.33 -9.39
C TYR A 86 -13.97 9.93 -9.96
N ASN A 87 -13.04 9.36 -10.73
CA ASN A 87 -13.13 7.99 -11.21
C ASN A 87 -12.73 7.05 -10.07
N ASN A 88 -13.70 6.81 -9.18
CA ASN A 88 -13.51 5.98 -7.99
C ASN A 88 -12.88 4.64 -8.32
N ASN A 89 -13.24 4.02 -9.44
CA ASN A 89 -12.69 2.71 -9.81
C ASN A 89 -11.20 2.81 -10.13
N GLU A 90 -10.78 3.69 -11.04
CA GLU A 90 -9.36 3.79 -11.42
C GLU A 90 -8.49 4.22 -10.23
N VAL A 91 -8.90 5.26 -9.50
CA VAL A 91 -8.16 5.76 -8.33
C VAL A 91 -8.06 4.68 -7.25
N ARG A 92 -9.18 4.00 -6.94
CA ARG A 92 -9.21 2.90 -5.97
C ARG A 92 -8.30 1.75 -6.37
N PHE A 93 -8.38 1.27 -7.60
CA PHE A 93 -7.52 0.17 -8.05
C PHE A 93 -6.03 0.49 -7.93
N LYS A 94 -5.63 1.75 -8.22
CA LYS A 94 -4.24 2.16 -8.07
C LYS A 94 -3.83 2.31 -6.60
N ALA A 95 -4.71 2.81 -5.74
CA ALA A 95 -4.47 2.89 -4.30
C ALA A 95 -4.39 1.49 -3.66
N ASP A 96 -5.30 0.57 -4.00
CA ASP A 96 -5.32 -0.82 -3.54
C ASP A 96 -4.01 -1.55 -3.91
N ALA A 97 -3.48 -1.28 -5.12
CA ALA A 97 -2.19 -1.83 -5.53
C ALA A 97 -1.03 -1.34 -4.63
N VAL A 98 -1.01 -0.05 -4.28
CA VAL A 98 -0.02 0.52 -3.36
C VAL A 98 -0.14 -0.12 -1.97
N VAL A 99 -1.35 -0.23 -1.42
CA VAL A 99 -1.61 -0.87 -0.12
C VAL A 99 -1.12 -2.33 -0.14
N SER A 100 -1.48 -3.09 -1.17
CA SER A 100 -1.10 -4.50 -1.30
C SER A 100 0.41 -4.69 -1.32
N ILE A 101 1.13 -3.86 -2.08
CA ILE A 101 2.60 -3.91 -2.14
C ILE A 101 3.23 -3.59 -0.79
N VAL A 102 2.73 -2.55 -0.11
CA VAL A 102 3.23 -2.16 1.22
C VAL A 102 3.03 -3.32 2.21
N LEU A 103 1.86 -3.93 2.23
CA LEU A 103 1.56 -5.08 3.09
C LEU A 103 2.46 -6.27 2.77
N ASP A 104 2.68 -6.56 1.49
CA ASP A 104 3.59 -7.64 1.07
C ASP A 104 5.04 -7.37 1.50
N ILE A 105 5.49 -6.11 1.55
CA ILE A 105 6.83 -5.75 2.04
C ILE A 105 6.92 -5.85 3.57
N ILE A 106 5.95 -5.30 4.29
CA ILE A 106 5.95 -5.27 5.77
C ILE A 106 5.82 -6.68 6.33
N HIS A 107 4.90 -7.47 5.78
CA HIS A 107 4.61 -8.82 6.26
C HIS A 107 5.42 -9.91 5.56
N ARG A 108 6.36 -9.56 4.68
CA ARG A 108 7.20 -10.56 3.99
C ARG A 108 7.95 -11.47 4.95
N GLU A 109 8.40 -10.91 6.06
CA GLU A 109 9.10 -11.65 7.11
C GLU A 109 8.19 -12.64 7.83
N ILE A 110 6.88 -12.37 7.90
CA ILE A 110 5.88 -13.29 8.44
C ILE A 110 5.81 -14.54 7.56
N ARG A 111 5.87 -14.42 6.23
CA ARG A 111 5.88 -15.58 5.32
C ARG A 111 7.16 -16.42 5.45
N SER A 112 8.28 -15.80 5.83
CA SER A 112 9.53 -16.52 6.13
C SER A 112 9.66 -16.97 7.58
N ASN A 113 8.74 -16.57 8.46
CA ASN A 113 8.77 -16.90 9.87
C ASN A 113 8.27 -18.34 10.05
N GLU A 114 9.13 -19.20 10.59
CA GLU A 114 8.85 -20.63 10.72
C GLU A 114 7.60 -20.93 11.56
N ILE A 115 7.29 -20.10 12.55
CA ILE A 115 6.10 -20.25 13.40
C ILE A 115 4.84 -19.93 12.58
N TYR A 116 4.84 -18.82 11.85
CA TYR A 116 3.71 -18.47 11.00
C TYR A 116 3.55 -19.45 9.83
N ARG A 117 4.66 -19.94 9.28
CA ARG A 117 4.65 -20.98 8.26
C ARG A 117 3.96 -22.25 8.79
N LYS A 118 4.35 -22.72 9.99
CA LYS A 118 3.70 -23.87 10.67
C LYS A 118 2.22 -23.65 10.96
N ILE A 119 1.82 -22.44 11.36
CA ILE A 119 0.41 -22.09 11.57
C ILE A 119 -0.37 -22.08 10.24
N SER A 120 0.22 -21.51 9.17
CA SER A 120 -0.41 -21.39 7.84
C SER A 120 -0.44 -22.70 7.05
N GLU A 121 0.52 -23.59 7.27
CA GLU A 121 0.57 -24.94 6.70
C GLU A 121 -0.42 -25.89 7.37
N GLY A 122 -1.20 -25.37 8.34
CA GLY A 122 -2.14 -26.12 9.12
C GLY A 122 -1.47 -26.79 10.30
N VAL A 123 -2.09 -26.62 11.45
CA VAL A 123 -2.04 -27.56 12.58
C VAL A 123 -2.44 -28.94 12.06
N ILE A 124 -1.53 -29.63 11.39
CA ILE A 124 -1.60 -31.05 11.08
C ILE A 124 -0.83 -31.73 12.20
N ASN A 125 -1.60 -32.37 13.08
CA ASN A 125 -1.19 -33.21 14.21
C ASN A 125 -0.76 -32.47 15.47
N GLU A 126 -1.71 -32.29 16.40
CA GLU A 126 -1.54 -32.83 17.76
C GLU A 126 -2.92 -32.96 18.45
N ASN A 127 -3.43 -34.20 18.42
CA ASN A 127 -4.33 -34.81 19.41
C ASN A 127 -5.60 -34.07 19.85
N VAL A 128 -6.60 -33.99 18.96
CA VAL A 128 -8.00 -34.05 19.42
C VAL A 128 -8.49 -35.48 19.21
N GLN A 129 -8.29 -36.33 20.23
CA GLN A 129 -9.08 -37.55 20.36
C GLN A 129 -10.52 -37.12 20.65
N VAL A 130 -11.42 -37.42 19.70
CA VAL A 130 -12.88 -37.42 19.92
C VAL A 130 -13.26 -38.73 20.60
#